data_AF-A0A734C063-F1
#
_entry.id   AF-A0A734C063-F1
#
_cell.length_a   1.000
_cell.length_b   1.000
_cell.length_c   1.000
_cell.angle_alpha   90.00
_cell.angle_beta   90.00
_cell.angle_gamma   90.00
#
_symmetry.space_group_name_H-M   'P 1'
#
loop_
_entity.id
_entity.type
_entity.pdbx_description
1 polymer ?
#
loop_
_entity_poly.entity_id
_entity_poly.type
_entity_poly.pdbx_seq_one_letter_code
_entity_poly.pdbx_strand_id
1 'polypeptide(L)'
;MSSIYFEKLVAFYRGLGKPSVINSSFEYRGQLTTQFDIFKDLWNNADQSIADFELNFDSISCGTCYEDAFPESLTADKDVILTVSLPVGDFKFIESLEDFLLIDNNLNTGGRVENVYLVKEDFLFGEVNSNNEQVLKALQLSKFITELYELANYNDRVEHSGLLKLVFIDTSNSKKTSPIVIEPRITSESISFPVVDLSIFKSIKENGTDNAHIQEKQAMFRVSIIEVLKDIDESKDKFNFLIEQWELLKETYYGNFECYLTNFSFLKQKKEAAENYMTVSSKISGTLSSISGKL
;
A
#
# COMPACT_ATOMS: atom_id res chain seq x y z
N MET A 1 -4.47 -23.91 -5.91
CA MET A 1 -4.98 -24.34 -7.23
C MET A 1 -5.81 -23.22 -7.86
N SER A 2 -6.81 -22.68 -7.17
CA SER A 2 -7.69 -21.59 -7.65
C SER A 2 -6.97 -20.30 -8.11
N SER A 3 -5.93 -19.83 -7.41
CA SER A 3 -5.16 -18.64 -7.85
C SER A 3 -4.42 -18.84 -9.18
N ILE A 4 -3.81 -20.01 -9.40
CA ILE A 4 -3.15 -20.35 -10.68
C ILE A 4 -4.19 -20.46 -11.80
N TYR A 5 -5.37 -21.00 -11.50
CA TYR A 5 -6.47 -21.08 -12.45
C TYR A 5 -6.94 -19.68 -12.89
N PHE A 6 -7.09 -18.75 -11.94
CA PHE A 6 -7.48 -17.37 -12.25
C PHE A 6 -6.43 -16.64 -13.10
N GLU A 7 -5.14 -16.81 -12.78
CA GLU A 7 -4.04 -16.28 -13.62
C GLU A 7 -4.13 -16.80 -15.06
N LYS A 8 -4.39 -18.10 -15.24
CA LYS A 8 -4.60 -18.71 -16.56
C LYS A 8 -5.86 -18.18 -17.26
N LEU A 9 -6.95 -17.97 -16.53
CA LEU A 9 -8.18 -17.39 -17.06
C LEU A 9 -7.94 -15.96 -17.56
N VAL A 10 -7.19 -15.14 -16.81
CA VAL A 10 -6.80 -13.79 -17.23
C VAL A 10 -5.89 -13.84 -18.46
N ALA A 11 -4.92 -14.77 -18.50
CA ALA A 11 -4.06 -14.96 -19.67
C ALA A 11 -4.87 -15.36 -20.92
N PHE A 12 -5.85 -16.25 -20.75
CA PHE A 12 -6.79 -16.64 -21.80
C PHE A 12 -7.62 -15.45 -22.29
N TYR A 13 -8.23 -14.69 -21.37
CA TYR A 13 -8.99 -13.48 -21.67
C TYR A 13 -8.16 -12.45 -22.46
N ARG A 14 -6.92 -12.19 -22.04
CA ARG A 14 -5.95 -11.34 -22.76
C ARG A 14 -5.67 -11.88 -24.17
N GLY A 15 -5.47 -13.18 -24.29
CA GLY A 15 -5.19 -13.87 -25.55
C GLY A 15 -6.35 -13.88 -26.54
N LEU A 16 -7.59 -13.76 -26.06
CA LEU A 16 -8.79 -13.56 -26.89
C LEU A 16 -8.95 -12.11 -27.39
N GLY A 17 -8.02 -11.22 -27.04
CA GLY A 17 -8.08 -9.80 -27.42
C GLY A 17 -8.92 -8.94 -26.48
N LYS A 18 -9.16 -9.40 -25.24
CA LYS A 18 -9.91 -8.68 -24.20
C LYS A 18 -11.32 -8.28 -24.64
N PRO A 19 -12.20 -9.25 -24.96
CA PRO A 19 -13.60 -8.96 -25.28
C PRO A 19 -14.27 -8.18 -24.15
N SER A 20 -15.28 -7.37 -24.48
CA SER A 20 -15.99 -6.54 -23.50
C SER A 20 -16.67 -7.41 -22.45
N VAL A 21 -16.46 -7.07 -21.17
CA VAL A 21 -17.12 -7.72 -20.05
C VAL A 21 -18.43 -6.99 -19.76
N ILE A 22 -19.55 -7.72 -19.79
CA ILE A 22 -20.90 -7.19 -19.55
C ILE A 22 -21.59 -8.14 -18.57
N ASN A 23 -22.13 -7.60 -17.47
CA ASN A 23 -22.85 -8.37 -16.44
C ASN A 23 -22.07 -9.62 -15.96
N SER A 24 -20.79 -9.46 -15.65
CA SER A 24 -19.90 -10.56 -15.23
C SER A 24 -19.81 -11.69 -16.26
N SER A 25 -19.87 -11.37 -17.56
CA SER A 25 -19.64 -12.33 -18.63
C SER A 25 -18.98 -11.65 -19.82
N PHE A 26 -18.33 -12.42 -20.68
CA PHE A 26 -17.91 -11.94 -22.00
C PHE A 26 -18.18 -13.01 -23.06
N GLU A 27 -18.37 -12.55 -24.30
CA GLU A 27 -18.54 -13.41 -25.46
C GLU A 27 -17.37 -13.22 -26.42
N TYR A 28 -16.83 -14.33 -26.93
CA TYR A 28 -15.84 -14.36 -27.98
C TYR A 28 -16.40 -15.10 -29.20
N ARG A 29 -16.16 -14.55 -30.39
CA ARG A 29 -16.51 -15.15 -31.68
C ARG A 29 -15.27 -15.25 -32.56
N GLY A 30 -14.88 -16.46 -32.92
CA GLY A 30 -13.72 -16.69 -33.78
C GLY A 30 -13.02 -18.01 -33.50
N GLN A 31 -11.77 -18.10 -33.89
CA GLN A 31 -10.94 -19.31 -33.76
C GLN A 31 -10.05 -19.21 -32.52
N LEU A 32 -9.69 -20.35 -31.94
CA LEU A 32 -8.85 -20.43 -30.74
C LEU A 32 -7.39 -20.77 -31.08
N THR A 33 -6.92 -20.49 -32.30
CA THR A 33 -5.61 -20.94 -32.83
C THR A 33 -4.44 -20.75 -31.86
N THR A 34 -4.36 -19.63 -31.15
CA THR A 34 -3.28 -19.32 -30.19
C THR A 34 -3.63 -19.60 -28.74
N GLN A 35 -4.90 -19.89 -28.44
CA GLN A 35 -5.44 -20.02 -27.07
C GLN A 35 -6.01 -21.42 -26.78
N PHE A 36 -5.99 -22.34 -27.75
CA PHE A 36 -6.64 -23.63 -27.68
C PHE A 36 -6.15 -24.49 -26.51
N ASP A 37 -4.83 -24.57 -26.31
CA ASP A 37 -4.25 -25.38 -25.22
C ASP A 37 -4.59 -24.81 -23.84
N ILE A 38 -4.57 -23.48 -23.70
CA ILE A 38 -4.96 -22.80 -22.46
C ILE A 38 -6.45 -23.04 -22.18
N PHE A 39 -7.30 -22.89 -23.20
CA PHE A 39 -8.73 -23.16 -23.08
C PHE A 39 -9.03 -24.60 -22.69
N LYS A 40 -8.37 -25.57 -23.34
CA LYS A 40 -8.52 -26.99 -23.03
C LYS A 40 -8.08 -27.31 -21.60
N ASP A 41 -6.99 -26.71 -21.13
CA ASP A 41 -6.54 -26.88 -19.75
C ASP A 41 -7.51 -26.24 -18.74
N LEU A 42 -8.04 -25.05 -19.02
CA LEU A 42 -9.08 -24.40 -18.21
C LEU A 42 -10.35 -25.26 -18.16
N TRP A 43 -10.78 -25.86 -19.27
CA TRP A 43 -11.96 -26.72 -19.30
C TRP A 43 -11.76 -28.00 -18.49
N ASN A 44 -10.63 -28.70 -18.68
CA ASN A 44 -10.37 -29.97 -17.99
C ASN A 44 -10.15 -29.80 -16.48
N ASN A 45 -9.72 -28.63 -16.05
CA ASN A 45 -9.53 -28.28 -14.65
C ASN A 45 -10.55 -27.22 -14.19
N ALA A 46 -11.75 -27.21 -14.79
CA ALA A 46 -12.74 -26.19 -14.54
C ALA A 46 -13.04 -26.06 -13.04
N ASP A 47 -13.00 -24.81 -12.57
CA ASP A 47 -13.42 -24.43 -11.23
C ASP A 47 -14.62 -23.49 -11.38
N GLN A 48 -15.83 -24.04 -11.23
CA GLN A 48 -17.10 -23.30 -11.39
C GLN A 48 -17.23 -22.14 -10.38
N SER A 49 -16.43 -22.13 -9.31
CA SER A 49 -16.36 -20.97 -8.40
C SER A 49 -15.64 -19.76 -9.00
N ILE A 50 -14.90 -19.98 -10.10
CA ILE A 50 -14.07 -18.97 -10.77
C ILE A 50 -14.58 -18.66 -12.17
N ALA A 51 -14.93 -19.64 -12.98
CA ALA A 51 -15.51 -19.39 -14.30
C ALA A 51 -16.28 -20.58 -14.84
N ASP A 52 -17.32 -20.27 -15.60
CA ASP A 52 -18.05 -21.24 -16.42
C ASP A 52 -17.91 -20.89 -17.90
N PHE A 53 -17.76 -21.93 -18.72
CA PHE A 53 -17.65 -21.81 -20.17
C PHE A 53 -18.87 -22.43 -20.83
N GLU A 54 -19.48 -21.72 -21.77
CA GLU A 54 -20.49 -22.23 -22.69
C GLU A 54 -19.94 -22.09 -24.11
N LEU A 55 -19.85 -23.21 -24.81
CA LEU A 55 -19.22 -23.32 -26.11
C LEU A 55 -20.22 -23.81 -27.16
N ASN A 56 -20.32 -23.07 -28.26
CA ASN A 56 -21.16 -23.40 -29.40
C ASN A 56 -20.33 -23.47 -30.69
N PHE A 57 -20.37 -24.60 -31.40
CA PHE A 57 -19.71 -24.82 -32.70
C PHE A 57 -20.34 -26.01 -33.43
N ASP A 58 -20.39 -26.02 -34.77
CA ASP A 58 -20.90 -27.15 -35.57
C ASP A 58 -22.25 -27.76 -35.09
N SER A 59 -23.18 -26.94 -34.61
CA SER A 59 -24.46 -27.37 -33.98
C SER A 59 -24.33 -28.17 -32.68
N ILE A 60 -23.14 -28.26 -32.11
CA ILE A 60 -22.86 -28.74 -30.76
C ILE A 60 -22.90 -27.55 -29.81
N SER A 61 -23.54 -27.76 -28.65
CA SER A 61 -23.54 -26.86 -27.51
C SER A 61 -23.14 -27.67 -26.28
N CYS A 62 -22.11 -27.22 -25.57
CA CYS A 62 -21.62 -27.86 -24.36
C CYS A 62 -21.17 -26.80 -23.35
N GLY A 63 -21.23 -27.11 -22.07
CA GLY A 63 -20.80 -26.18 -21.03
C GLY A 63 -20.27 -26.84 -19.78
N THR A 64 -19.31 -26.18 -19.13
CA THR A 64 -18.72 -26.68 -17.88
C THR A 64 -19.68 -26.63 -16.70
N CYS A 65 -20.72 -25.78 -16.76
CA CYS A 65 -21.78 -25.74 -15.75
C CYS A 65 -22.64 -27.03 -15.73
N TYR A 66 -22.64 -27.78 -16.83
CA TYR A 66 -23.28 -29.10 -16.94
C TYR A 66 -22.30 -30.25 -16.76
N GLU A 67 -21.06 -29.96 -16.36
CA GLU A 67 -19.96 -30.93 -16.24
C GLU A 67 -19.66 -31.68 -17.56
N ASP A 68 -19.94 -31.04 -18.70
CA ASP A 68 -19.64 -31.63 -20.01
C ASP A 68 -18.13 -31.82 -20.19
N ALA A 69 -17.74 -32.98 -20.73
CA ALA A 69 -16.36 -33.22 -21.13
C ALA A 69 -15.93 -32.30 -22.27
N PHE A 70 -14.64 -31.97 -22.35
CA PHE A 70 -14.11 -31.16 -23.45
C PHE A 70 -14.40 -31.87 -24.79
N PRO A 71 -15.01 -31.19 -25.78
CA PRO A 71 -15.43 -31.83 -27.02
C PRO A 71 -14.25 -32.30 -27.87
N GLU A 72 -14.14 -33.60 -28.12
CA GLU A 72 -13.05 -34.20 -28.91
C GLU A 72 -13.01 -33.70 -30.37
N SER A 73 -14.15 -33.27 -30.90
CA SER A 73 -14.29 -32.77 -32.27
C SER A 73 -13.87 -31.30 -32.44
N LEU A 74 -13.57 -30.59 -31.35
CA LEU A 74 -13.12 -29.20 -31.40
C LEU A 74 -11.63 -29.14 -31.79
N THR A 75 -11.31 -28.31 -32.77
CA THR A 75 -9.95 -28.04 -33.22
C THR A 75 -9.67 -26.54 -33.16
N ALA A 76 -8.39 -26.16 -33.09
CA ALA A 76 -7.98 -24.77 -32.90
C ALA A 76 -8.48 -23.81 -34.00
N ASP A 77 -8.67 -24.31 -35.22
CA ASP A 77 -9.07 -23.53 -36.41
C ASP A 77 -10.59 -23.50 -36.65
N LYS A 78 -11.39 -24.08 -35.75
CA LYS A 78 -12.85 -23.99 -35.86
C LYS A 78 -13.36 -22.66 -35.34
N ASP A 79 -14.33 -22.10 -36.03
CA ASP A 79 -15.07 -20.95 -35.54
C ASP A 79 -15.98 -21.38 -34.39
N VAL A 80 -15.85 -20.69 -33.27
CA VAL A 80 -16.65 -20.93 -32.06
C VAL A 80 -17.37 -19.66 -31.62
N ILE A 81 -18.48 -19.85 -30.92
CA ILE A 81 -19.05 -18.83 -30.03
C ILE A 81 -18.80 -19.33 -28.61
N LEU A 82 -17.95 -18.62 -27.88
CA LEU A 82 -17.60 -18.92 -26.50
C LEU A 82 -18.14 -17.83 -25.60
N THR A 83 -19.03 -18.22 -24.68
CA THR A 83 -19.48 -17.36 -23.58
C THR A 83 -18.75 -17.80 -22.32
N VAL A 84 -18.15 -16.84 -21.62
CA VAL A 84 -17.47 -17.08 -20.35
C VAL A 84 -18.17 -16.29 -19.26
N SER A 85 -18.73 -16.99 -18.29
CA SER A 85 -19.29 -16.40 -17.08
C SER A 85 -18.17 -16.25 -16.04
N LEU A 86 -18.04 -15.05 -15.50
CA LEU A 86 -16.98 -14.63 -14.58
C LEU A 86 -17.47 -14.65 -13.12
N PRO A 87 -16.55 -14.71 -12.16
CA PRO A 87 -16.90 -14.89 -10.75
C PRO A 87 -17.41 -13.60 -10.13
N VAL A 88 -18.24 -13.73 -9.08
CA VAL A 88 -18.76 -12.62 -8.26
C VAL A 88 -18.21 -12.67 -6.82
N GLY A 89 -17.31 -13.62 -6.52
CA GLY A 89 -16.79 -13.91 -5.18
C GLY A 89 -15.36 -13.41 -4.94
N ASP A 90 -14.49 -14.29 -4.44
CA ASP A 90 -13.09 -13.96 -4.09
C ASP A 90 -12.20 -13.65 -5.30
N PHE A 91 -12.64 -14.08 -6.48
CA PHE A 91 -12.03 -13.76 -7.78
C PHE A 91 -12.91 -12.71 -8.47
N LYS A 92 -12.31 -11.65 -9.01
CA LYS A 92 -13.08 -10.53 -9.57
C LYS A 92 -12.45 -9.97 -10.83
N PHE A 93 -13.29 -9.78 -11.84
CA PHE A 93 -13.01 -8.86 -12.95
C PHE A 93 -13.70 -7.55 -12.61
N ILE A 94 -12.91 -6.49 -12.52
CA ILE A 94 -13.41 -5.14 -12.23
C ILE A 94 -13.07 -4.27 -13.43
N GLU A 95 -14.04 -3.46 -13.86
CA GLU A 95 -13.94 -2.68 -15.08
C GLU A 95 -12.73 -1.73 -15.05
N SER A 96 -12.51 -1.04 -13.93
CA SER A 96 -11.42 -0.07 -13.80
C SER A 96 -10.85 0.06 -12.39
N LEU A 97 -9.68 0.69 -12.29
CA LEU A 97 -9.12 1.10 -10.99
C LEU A 97 -10.05 2.04 -10.23
N GLU A 98 -10.74 2.94 -10.93
CA GLU A 98 -11.71 3.85 -10.32
C GLU A 98 -12.85 3.09 -9.65
N ASP A 99 -13.44 2.11 -10.35
CA ASP A 99 -14.50 1.26 -9.80
C ASP A 99 -13.99 0.43 -8.60
N PHE A 100 -12.75 -0.03 -8.66
CA PHE A 100 -12.12 -0.77 -7.55
C PHE A 100 -11.95 0.08 -6.29
N LEU A 101 -11.63 1.37 -6.43
CA LEU A 101 -11.45 2.28 -5.28
C LEU A 101 -12.79 2.70 -4.64
N LEU A 102 -13.91 2.54 -5.35
CA LEU A 102 -15.25 2.84 -4.84
C LEU A 102 -15.80 1.74 -3.93
N ILE A 103 -15.38 0.48 -4.13
CA ILE A 103 -15.79 -0.65 -3.30
C ILE A 103 -14.88 -0.81 -2.08
N ASP A 104 -15.33 -1.62 -1.11
CA ASP A 104 -14.45 -2.03 0.00
C ASP A 104 -13.27 -2.83 -0.56
N ASN A 105 -12.07 -2.35 -0.26
CA ASN A 105 -10.83 -2.87 -0.83
C ASN A 105 -9.67 -2.77 0.17
N ASN A 106 -8.75 -3.72 0.05
CA ASN A 106 -7.64 -3.84 0.97
C ASN A 106 -6.58 -2.73 0.82
N LEU A 107 -6.57 -1.96 -0.28
CA LEU A 107 -5.56 -0.92 -0.46
C LEU A 107 -5.67 0.17 0.62
N ASN A 108 -6.90 0.51 1.03
CA ASN A 108 -7.20 1.50 2.06
C ASN A 108 -6.76 1.08 3.48
N THR A 109 -6.34 -0.18 3.66
CA THR A 109 -5.84 -0.70 4.94
C THR A 109 -4.36 -1.08 4.88
N GLY A 110 -3.68 -0.78 3.76
CA GLY A 110 -2.32 -1.27 3.53
C GLY A 110 -2.23 -2.78 3.30
N GLY A 111 -3.37 -3.43 3.06
CA GLY A 111 -3.48 -4.87 2.87
C GLY A 111 -3.16 -5.30 1.44
N ARG A 112 -2.83 -6.58 1.29
CA ARG A 112 -2.61 -7.17 -0.04
C ARG A 112 -3.94 -7.34 -0.78
N VAL A 113 -3.93 -7.04 -2.07
CA VAL A 113 -4.99 -7.38 -3.01
C VAL A 113 -4.50 -8.57 -3.82
N GLU A 114 -5.33 -9.61 -3.91
CA GLU A 114 -5.11 -10.82 -4.69
C GLU A 114 -6.37 -11.11 -5.50
N ASN A 115 -6.25 -11.90 -6.57
CA ASN A 115 -7.41 -12.44 -7.30
C ASN A 115 -8.34 -11.38 -7.93
N VAL A 116 -7.82 -10.17 -8.18
CA VAL A 116 -8.56 -9.09 -8.83
C VAL A 116 -7.83 -8.72 -10.12
N TYR A 117 -8.57 -8.71 -11.23
CA TYR A 117 -8.12 -8.23 -12.52
C TYR A 117 -8.87 -6.96 -12.91
N LEU A 118 -8.14 -5.92 -13.28
CA LEU A 118 -8.65 -4.64 -13.76
C LEU A 118 -8.65 -4.63 -15.30
N VAL A 119 -9.84 -4.53 -15.90
CA VAL A 119 -10.04 -4.70 -17.34
C VAL A 119 -9.41 -3.58 -18.15
N LYS A 120 -9.71 -2.32 -17.83
CA LYS A 120 -9.17 -1.15 -18.55
C LYS A 120 -7.66 -1.01 -18.39
N GLU A 121 -7.16 -1.24 -17.18
CA GLU A 121 -5.75 -1.12 -16.84
C GLU A 121 -4.92 -2.31 -17.32
N ASP A 122 -5.57 -3.40 -17.75
CA ASP A 122 -4.94 -4.67 -18.10
C ASP A 122 -4.01 -5.16 -17.00
N PHE A 123 -4.50 -5.13 -15.76
CA PHE A 123 -3.69 -5.31 -14.55
C PHE A 123 -4.25 -6.40 -13.64
N LEU A 124 -3.47 -7.44 -13.40
CA LEU A 124 -3.77 -8.48 -12.41
C LEU A 124 -2.99 -8.21 -11.12
N PHE A 125 -3.70 -7.99 -10.02
CA PHE A 125 -3.05 -7.81 -8.72
C PHE A 125 -2.22 -9.04 -8.33
N GLY A 126 -0.92 -8.84 -8.10
CA GLY A 126 0.04 -9.89 -7.80
C GLY A 126 0.92 -10.33 -8.97
N GLU A 127 0.68 -9.84 -10.19
CA GLU A 127 1.52 -10.17 -11.35
C GLU A 127 2.86 -9.41 -11.32
N VAL A 128 3.94 -10.07 -11.76
CA VAL A 128 5.33 -9.61 -11.57
C VAL A 128 5.77 -8.54 -12.60
N ASN A 129 5.04 -8.36 -13.70
CA ASN A 129 5.50 -7.59 -14.86
C ASN A 129 4.49 -6.53 -15.37
N SER A 130 3.66 -5.97 -14.50
CA SER A 130 2.68 -4.97 -14.91
C SER A 130 3.18 -3.54 -14.73
N ASN A 131 2.98 -2.71 -15.77
CA ASN A 131 3.53 -1.36 -15.87
C ASN A 131 2.46 -0.26 -15.82
N ASN A 132 1.26 -0.55 -15.29
CA ASN A 132 0.23 0.48 -15.18
C ASN A 132 0.57 1.51 -14.09
N GLU A 133 0.96 2.73 -14.50
CA GLU A 133 1.42 3.77 -13.57
C GLU A 133 0.38 4.13 -12.50
N GLN A 134 -0.91 4.20 -12.85
CA GLN A 134 -1.96 4.57 -11.91
C GLN A 134 -2.15 3.49 -10.83
N VAL A 135 -2.15 2.21 -11.23
CA VAL A 135 -2.23 1.10 -10.28
C VAL A 135 -0.99 1.03 -9.41
N LEU A 136 0.21 1.25 -9.97
CA LEU A 136 1.45 1.30 -9.21
C LEU A 136 1.45 2.45 -8.18
N LYS A 137 0.92 3.63 -8.53
CA LYS A 137 0.71 4.72 -7.58
C LYS A 137 -0.27 4.34 -6.47
N ALA A 138 -1.40 3.71 -6.81
CA ALA A 138 -2.35 3.23 -5.79
C ALA A 138 -1.70 2.22 -4.83
N LEU A 139 -0.90 1.29 -5.35
CA LEU A 139 -0.12 0.35 -4.53
C LEU A 139 0.92 1.06 -3.65
N GLN A 140 1.54 2.12 -4.14
CA GLN A 140 2.48 2.93 -3.36
C GLN A 140 1.78 3.72 -2.25
N LEU A 141 0.60 4.29 -2.53
CA LEU A 141 -0.24 4.93 -1.51
C LEU A 141 -0.74 3.92 -0.47
N SER A 142 -1.05 2.69 -0.87
CA SER A 142 -1.38 1.63 0.07
C SER A 142 -0.23 1.33 1.03
N LYS A 143 1.02 1.27 0.51
CA LYS A 143 2.21 1.16 1.36
C LYS A 143 2.39 2.39 2.25
N PHE A 144 2.12 3.60 1.75
CA PHE A 144 2.15 4.81 2.57
C PHE A 144 1.17 4.73 3.75
N ILE A 145 -0.02 4.17 3.54
CA ILE A 145 -0.99 3.92 4.62
C ILE A 145 -0.39 2.96 5.67
N THR A 146 0.29 1.90 5.26
CA THR A 146 1.01 0.99 6.18
C THR A 146 2.07 1.74 6.99
N GLU A 147 2.83 2.61 6.33
CA GLU A 147 3.86 3.43 6.98
C GLU A 147 3.27 4.38 8.04
N LEU A 148 2.16 5.04 7.73
CA LEU A 148 1.43 5.88 8.69
C LEU A 148 0.82 5.06 9.82
N TYR A 149 0.28 3.87 9.52
CA TYR A 149 -0.31 2.97 10.50
C TYR A 149 0.69 2.56 11.58
N GLU A 150 1.91 2.21 11.18
CA GLU A 150 2.99 1.84 12.10
C GLU A 150 3.53 3.01 12.94
N LEU A 151 3.41 4.24 12.43
CA LEU A 151 3.90 5.44 13.12
C LEU A 151 2.86 6.10 14.03
N ALA A 152 1.57 5.87 13.81
CA ALA A 152 0.48 6.45 14.57
C ALA A 152 0.58 6.10 16.07
N ASN A 153 0.11 7.00 16.94
CA ASN A 153 0.08 6.74 18.38
C ASN A 153 -1.01 5.72 18.74
N TYR A 154 -2.15 5.82 18.06
CA TYR A 154 -3.24 4.86 18.14
C TYR A 154 -3.76 4.60 16.73
N ASN A 155 -4.16 3.36 16.49
CA ASN A 155 -4.90 2.97 15.30
C ASN A 155 -6.14 2.21 15.72
N ASP A 156 -7.23 2.44 14.99
CA ASP A 156 -8.50 1.75 15.16
C ASP A 156 -9.13 1.51 13.78
N ARG A 157 -10.26 0.82 13.75
CA ARG A 157 -11.11 0.69 12.55
C ARG A 157 -12.42 1.41 12.75
N VAL A 158 -12.88 2.10 11.72
CA VAL A 158 -14.21 2.70 11.70
C VAL A 158 -15.23 1.57 11.59
N GLU A 159 -16.13 1.46 12.57
CA GLU A 159 -17.04 0.31 12.76
C GLU A 159 -17.89 -0.06 11.53
N HIS A 160 -18.16 0.87 10.61
CA HIS A 160 -19.08 0.65 9.48
C HIS A 160 -18.40 0.64 8.12
N SER A 161 -17.25 1.32 7.98
CA SER A 161 -16.51 1.37 6.71
C SER A 161 -15.30 0.43 6.69
N GLY A 162 -14.88 -0.09 7.85
CA GLY A 162 -13.66 -0.89 7.97
C GLY A 162 -12.36 -0.11 7.75
N LEU A 163 -12.45 1.18 7.40
CA LEU A 163 -11.32 2.06 7.17
C LEU A 163 -10.49 2.23 8.44
N LEU A 164 -9.20 2.46 8.25
CA LEU A 164 -8.30 2.77 9.35
C LEU A 164 -8.60 4.16 9.90
N LYS A 165 -8.42 4.29 11.21
CA LYS A 165 -8.43 5.58 11.91
C LYS A 165 -7.09 5.73 12.60
N LEU A 166 -6.24 6.61 12.06
CA LEU A 166 -4.87 6.84 12.53
C LEU A 166 -4.83 8.10 13.38
N VAL A 167 -4.43 7.98 14.63
CA VAL A 167 -4.45 9.08 15.60
C VAL A 167 -3.02 9.49 15.97
N PHE A 168 -2.74 10.78 15.82
CA PHE A 168 -1.46 11.42 16.13
C PHE A 168 -1.65 12.42 17.27
N ILE A 169 -0.83 12.31 18.30
CA ILE A 169 -0.92 13.12 19.52
C ILE A 169 0.37 13.91 19.70
N ASP A 170 0.22 15.20 19.92
CA ASP A 170 1.34 16.07 20.32
C ASP A 170 1.69 15.79 21.79
N THR A 171 2.82 15.14 22.02
CA THR A 171 3.37 14.90 23.36
C THR A 171 4.42 15.94 23.77
N SER A 172 4.72 16.90 22.91
CA SER A 172 5.82 17.86 23.10
C SER A 172 5.43 19.09 23.92
N ASN A 173 4.15 19.49 23.88
CA ASN A 173 3.65 20.69 24.56
C ASN A 173 2.84 20.37 25.83
N SER A 174 3.04 21.20 26.86
CA SER A 174 2.26 21.17 28.11
C SER A 174 0.81 21.66 27.94
N LYS A 175 0.49 22.28 26.79
CA LYS A 175 -0.89 22.61 26.38
C LYS A 175 -1.49 21.42 25.64
N LYS A 176 -2.70 21.01 26.02
CA LYS A 176 -3.46 19.96 25.32
C LYS A 176 -3.81 20.43 23.90
N THR A 177 -3.00 20.05 22.91
CA THR A 177 -3.37 20.14 21.50
C THR A 177 -4.37 19.01 21.19
N SER A 178 -5.40 19.30 20.39
CA SER A 178 -6.32 18.25 19.93
C SER A 178 -5.56 17.22 19.09
N PRO A 179 -5.88 15.92 19.22
CA PRO A 179 -5.28 14.89 18.39
C PRO A 179 -5.65 15.09 16.91
N ILE A 180 -4.71 14.80 16.01
CA ILE A 180 -4.98 14.75 14.58
C ILE A 180 -5.43 13.34 14.23
N VAL A 181 -6.56 13.23 13.55
CA VAL A 181 -7.14 11.97 13.07
C VAL A 181 -7.10 11.93 11.56
N ILE A 182 -6.50 10.89 11.00
CA ILE A 182 -6.43 10.62 9.55
C ILE A 182 -7.20 9.33 9.29
N GLU A 183 -8.18 9.38 8.39
CA GLU A 183 -8.94 8.23 7.90
C GLU A 183 -8.57 8.01 6.43
N PRO A 184 -7.48 7.27 6.15
CA PRO A 184 -6.95 7.19 4.79
C PRO A 184 -7.91 6.47 3.85
N ARG A 185 -8.12 7.08 2.69
CA ARG A 185 -8.85 6.50 1.58
C ARG A 185 -8.18 6.92 0.27
N ILE A 186 -7.82 5.94 -0.55
CA ILE A 186 -7.24 6.20 -1.87
C ILE A 186 -8.38 6.49 -2.83
N THR A 187 -8.30 7.63 -3.50
CA THR A 187 -9.25 8.06 -4.53
C THR A 187 -8.52 8.38 -5.83
N SER A 188 -9.26 8.60 -6.91
CA SER A 188 -8.70 9.07 -8.18
C SER A 188 -7.94 10.39 -8.03
N GLU A 189 -8.38 11.27 -7.12
CA GLU A 189 -7.67 12.50 -6.77
C GLU A 189 -6.31 12.18 -6.12
N SER A 190 -6.26 11.25 -5.16
CA SER A 190 -5.01 10.83 -4.51
C SER A 190 -3.94 10.39 -5.52
N ILE A 191 -4.36 9.68 -6.58
CA ILE A 191 -3.48 9.14 -7.63
C ILE A 191 -2.99 10.24 -8.59
N SER A 192 -3.72 11.35 -8.67
CA SER A 192 -3.37 12.48 -9.54
C SER A 192 -2.21 13.33 -8.99
N PHE A 193 -1.94 13.24 -7.68
CA PHE A 193 -0.85 13.95 -7.02
C PHE A 193 0.54 13.36 -7.34
N PRO A 194 1.62 14.10 -7.05
CA PRO A 194 2.98 13.58 -7.16
C PRO A 194 3.22 12.31 -6.34
N VAL A 195 4.18 11.51 -6.79
CA VAL A 195 4.53 10.23 -6.14
C VAL A 195 5.14 10.46 -4.75
N VAL A 196 4.60 9.79 -3.74
CA VAL A 196 5.11 9.80 -2.35
C VAL A 196 6.35 8.93 -2.25
N ASP A 197 7.54 9.51 -2.13
CA ASP A 197 8.77 8.74 -1.92
C ASP A 197 8.84 8.10 -0.53
N LEU A 198 8.67 6.77 -0.47
CA LEU A 198 8.68 6.00 0.77
C LEU A 198 10.08 5.71 1.31
N SER A 199 11.15 6.14 0.62
CA SER A 199 12.53 5.90 1.06
C SER A 199 12.81 6.48 2.45
N ILE A 200 12.17 7.59 2.80
CA ILE A 200 12.28 8.25 4.11
C ILE A 200 11.96 7.32 5.28
N PHE A 201 10.97 6.43 5.11
CA PHE A 201 10.55 5.52 6.17
C PHE A 201 11.61 4.48 6.50
N LYS A 202 12.44 4.10 5.52
CA LYS A 202 13.61 3.26 5.79
C LYS A 202 14.53 3.96 6.78
N SER A 203 14.84 5.23 6.58
CA SER A 203 15.70 5.99 7.49
C SER A 203 15.11 6.20 8.90
N ILE A 204 13.77 6.21 9.00
CA ILE A 204 13.02 6.33 10.26
C ILE A 204 13.00 4.98 11.01
N LYS A 205 12.97 3.85 10.29
CA LYS A 205 12.81 2.49 10.85
C LYS A 205 14.10 1.65 10.92
N GLU A 206 15.13 1.98 10.17
CA GLU A 206 16.32 1.13 10.03
C GLU A 206 17.12 0.98 11.33
N ASN A 207 17.41 -0.28 11.65
CA ASN A 207 18.23 -0.76 12.77
C ASN A 207 19.70 -0.89 12.34
N GLY A 208 20.32 0.21 11.92
CA GLY A 208 21.76 0.25 11.63
C GLY A 208 22.62 0.19 12.90
N THR A 209 23.94 0.11 12.75
CA THR A 209 24.91 0.14 13.87
C THR A 209 24.86 1.44 14.70
N ASP A 210 24.16 2.45 14.22
CA ASP A 210 23.94 3.75 14.84
C ASP A 210 22.51 3.83 15.42
N ASN A 211 22.20 2.88 16.31
CA ASN A 211 20.89 2.67 16.98
C ASN A 211 20.42 3.83 17.87
N ALA A 212 21.10 4.97 17.86
CA ALA A 212 20.68 6.14 18.60
C ALA A 212 19.55 6.84 17.84
N HIS A 213 18.45 7.12 18.54
CA HIS A 213 17.39 8.03 18.10
C HIS A 213 16.25 7.48 17.21
N ILE A 214 16.04 6.16 17.08
CA ILE A 214 14.90 5.63 16.29
C ILE A 214 13.56 6.15 16.84
N GLN A 215 13.36 6.09 18.16
CA GLN A 215 12.13 6.55 18.80
C GLN A 215 11.92 8.05 18.56
N GLU A 216 13.00 8.82 18.58
CA GLU A 216 12.97 10.27 18.36
C GLU A 216 12.76 10.62 16.90
N LYS A 217 13.32 9.88 15.93
CA LYS A 217 12.98 10.02 14.51
C LYS A 217 11.49 9.81 14.29
N GLN A 218 10.93 8.72 14.84
CA GLN A 218 9.49 8.44 14.75
C GLN A 218 8.67 9.53 15.45
N ALA A 219 9.11 10.02 16.61
CA ALA A 219 8.43 11.09 17.34
C ALA A 219 8.45 12.40 16.56
N MET A 220 9.59 12.79 15.98
CA MET A 220 9.70 13.99 15.15
C MET A 220 8.83 13.88 13.91
N PHE A 221 8.74 12.71 13.27
CA PHE A 221 7.84 12.53 12.13
C PHE A 221 6.37 12.72 12.52
N ARG A 222 5.93 12.16 13.65
CA ARG A 222 4.57 12.40 14.18
C ARG A 222 4.31 13.89 14.47
N VAL A 223 5.28 14.58 15.07
CA VAL A 223 5.18 16.03 15.33
C VAL A 223 5.05 16.80 14.01
N SER A 224 5.80 16.45 12.98
CA SER A 224 5.71 17.08 11.67
C SER A 224 4.37 16.85 10.98
N ILE A 225 3.77 15.65 11.10
CA ILE A 225 2.38 15.43 10.65
C ILE A 225 1.43 16.39 11.35
N ILE A 226 1.53 16.52 12.68
CA ILE A 226 0.65 17.40 13.45
C ILE A 226 0.87 18.85 13.02
N GLU A 227 2.11 19.29 12.85
CA GLU A 227 2.45 20.65 12.46
C GLU A 227 1.89 21.03 11.08
N VAL A 228 1.97 20.11 10.11
CA VAL A 228 1.44 20.30 8.75
C VAL A 228 -0.09 20.29 8.74
N LEU A 229 -0.74 19.49 9.61
CA LEU A 229 -2.19 19.29 9.59
C LEU A 229 -2.98 20.16 10.57
N LYS A 230 -2.34 20.80 11.57
CA LYS A 230 -3.03 21.51 12.66
C LYS A 230 -3.95 22.65 12.23
N ASP A 231 -3.64 23.30 11.10
CA ASP A 231 -4.35 24.49 10.61
C ASP A 231 -5.31 24.16 9.46
N ILE A 232 -5.50 22.86 9.17
CA ILE A 232 -6.37 22.39 8.10
C ILE A 232 -7.81 22.32 8.60
N ASP A 233 -8.73 22.80 7.76
CA ASP A 233 -10.17 22.66 7.98
C ASP A 233 -10.55 21.18 8.12
N GLU A 234 -11.33 20.84 9.15
CA GLU A 234 -11.79 19.47 9.40
C GLU A 234 -12.56 18.84 8.23
N SER A 235 -13.14 19.66 7.35
CA SER A 235 -13.83 19.21 6.13
C SER A 235 -12.90 18.73 5.02
N LYS A 236 -11.60 19.06 5.08
CA LYS A 236 -10.63 18.63 4.07
C LYS A 236 -10.12 17.23 4.36
N ASP A 237 -9.90 16.47 3.29
CA ASP A 237 -9.26 15.17 3.36
C ASP A 237 -7.78 15.35 3.74
N LYS A 238 -7.47 15.05 5.00
CA LYS A 238 -6.12 15.18 5.56
C LYS A 238 -5.14 14.20 4.90
N PHE A 239 -5.59 13.04 4.41
CA PHE A 239 -4.73 12.08 3.73
C PHE A 239 -4.32 12.61 2.35
N ASN A 240 -5.29 13.09 1.55
CA ASN A 240 -4.99 13.73 0.27
C ASN A 240 -4.09 14.96 0.44
N PHE A 241 -4.31 15.76 1.48
CA PHE A 241 -3.43 16.89 1.76
C PHE A 241 -1.97 16.47 2.03
N LEU A 242 -1.75 15.38 2.80
CA LEU A 242 -0.38 14.89 3.03
C LEU A 242 0.30 14.41 1.74
N ILE A 243 -0.45 13.79 0.83
CA ILE A 243 0.07 13.34 -0.46
C ILE A 243 0.42 14.55 -1.32
N GLU A 244 -0.49 15.51 -1.43
CA GLU A 244 -0.29 16.74 -2.20
C GLU A 244 0.89 17.56 -1.67
N GLN A 245 1.02 17.68 -0.35
CA GLN A 245 2.05 18.45 0.34
C GLN A 245 3.19 17.58 0.87
N TRP A 246 3.51 16.49 0.17
CA TRP A 246 4.53 15.53 0.61
C TRP A 246 5.90 16.17 0.85
N GLU A 247 6.33 17.08 -0.04
CA GLU A 247 7.61 17.78 0.10
C GLU A 247 7.64 18.66 1.35
N LEU A 248 6.54 19.37 1.66
CA LEU A 248 6.42 20.16 2.88
C LEU A 248 6.56 19.27 4.12
N LEU A 249 5.89 18.11 4.16
CA LEU A 249 6.02 17.19 5.29
C LEU A 249 7.47 16.72 5.48
N LYS A 250 8.18 16.40 4.38
CA LYS A 250 9.59 16.02 4.46
C LYS A 250 10.47 17.14 5.00
N GLU A 251 10.29 18.36 4.51
CA GLU A 251 11.03 19.54 4.99
C GLU A 251 10.77 19.79 6.48
N THR A 252 9.51 19.75 6.92
CA THR A 252 9.14 19.88 8.33
C THR A 252 9.75 18.77 9.18
N TYR A 253 9.79 17.53 8.69
CA TYR A 253 10.44 16.42 9.40
C TYR A 253 11.94 16.63 9.57
N TYR A 254 12.66 16.93 8.48
CA TYR A 254 14.10 17.13 8.56
C TYR A 254 14.46 18.32 9.45
N GLY A 255 13.73 19.43 9.34
CA GLY A 255 13.91 20.59 10.22
C GLY A 255 13.69 20.26 11.71
N ASN A 256 12.62 19.52 12.03
CA ASN A 256 12.35 19.09 13.41
C ASN A 256 13.43 18.15 13.95
N PHE A 257 13.90 17.21 13.12
CA PHE A 257 14.96 16.29 13.52
C PHE A 257 16.34 16.97 13.68
N GLU A 258 16.69 17.91 12.80
CA GLU A 258 17.90 18.74 12.94
C GLU A 258 17.89 19.57 14.23
N CYS A 259 16.74 20.17 14.57
CA CYS A 259 16.56 20.91 15.81
C CYS A 259 16.76 20.01 17.03
N TYR A 260 16.19 18.80 17.02
CA TYR A 260 16.40 17.80 18.06
C TYR A 260 17.88 17.44 18.23
N LEU A 261 18.59 17.13 17.14
CA LEU A 261 20.02 16.78 17.18
C LEU A 261 20.90 17.93 17.70
N THR A 262 20.58 19.16 17.30
CA THR A 262 21.31 20.36 17.74
C THR A 262 21.13 20.59 19.24
N ASN A 263 19.89 20.52 19.73
CA ASN A 263 19.61 20.65 21.17
C ASN A 263 20.25 19.52 21.98
N PHE A 264 20.19 18.28 21.49
CA PHE A 264 20.83 17.14 22.13
C PHE A 264 22.35 17.34 22.24
N SER A 265 22.98 17.80 21.15
CA SER A 265 24.42 18.09 21.12
C SER A 265 24.81 19.20 22.10
N PHE A 266 24.01 20.27 22.18
CA PHE A 266 24.26 21.36 23.13
C PHE A 266 24.16 20.89 24.59
N LEU A 267 23.14 20.08 24.92
CA LEU A 267 22.98 19.52 26.26
C LEU A 267 24.13 18.60 26.64
N LYS A 268 24.61 17.76 25.70
CA LYS A 268 25.77 16.90 25.89
C LYS A 268 27.03 17.72 26.17
N GLN A 269 27.31 18.74 25.35
CA GLN A 269 28.45 19.64 25.55
C GLN A 269 28.39 20.36 26.90
N LYS A 270 27.20 20.81 27.31
CA LYS A 270 27.00 21.45 28.62
C LYS A 270 27.30 20.50 29.78
N LYS A 271 26.88 19.23 29.68
CA LYS A 271 27.15 18.19 30.67
C LYS A 271 28.65 17.89 30.76
N GLU A 272 29.31 17.65 29.63
CA GLU A 272 30.75 17.38 29.56
C GLU A 272 31.57 18.55 30.12
N ALA A 273 31.17 19.79 29.83
CA ALA A 273 31.79 20.98 30.41
C ALA A 273 31.66 20.99 31.94
N ALA A 274 30.47 20.72 32.49
CA ALA A 274 30.24 20.66 33.93
C ALA A 274 31.08 19.56 34.63
N GLU A 275 31.17 18.38 34.03
CA GLU A 275 32.00 17.27 34.53
C GLU A 275 33.50 17.60 34.47
N ASN A 276 33.96 18.26 33.41
CA ASN A 276 35.32 18.75 33.30
C ASN A 276 35.63 19.82 34.37
N TYR A 277 34.71 20.76 34.60
CA TYR A 277 34.85 21.75 35.67
C TYR A 277 34.95 21.11 37.06
N MET A 278 34.13 20.10 37.35
CA MET A 278 34.21 19.34 38.61
C MET A 278 35.56 18.61 38.74
N THR A 279 36.03 17.99 37.67
CA THR A 279 37.31 17.25 37.65
C THR A 279 38.51 18.18 37.84
N VAL A 280 38.50 19.35 37.21
CA VAL A 280 39.56 20.35 37.41
C VAL A 280 39.51 20.89 38.85
N SER A 281 38.32 21.20 39.36
CA SER A 281 38.16 21.71 40.73
C SER A 281 38.63 20.70 41.78
N SER A 282 38.34 19.40 41.61
CA SER A 282 38.80 18.36 42.52
C SER A 282 40.32 18.19 42.49
N LYS A 283 40.95 18.26 41.30
CA LYS A 283 42.41 18.25 41.17
C LYS A 283 43.05 19.45 41.85
N ILE A 284 42.51 20.66 41.67
CA ILE A 284 43.00 21.88 42.34
C ILE A 284 42.92 21.73 43.86
N SER A 285 41.76 21.33 44.39
CA SER A 285 41.57 21.11 45.82
C SER A 285 42.52 20.05 46.39
N GLY A 286 42.72 18.94 45.68
CA GLY A 286 43.67 17.90 46.07
C GLY A 286 45.13 18.39 46.08
N THR A 287 45.50 19.23 45.11
CA THR A 287 46.85 19.82 45.03
C THR A 287 47.08 20.82 46.18
N LEU A 288 46.10 21.68 46.46
CA LEU A 288 46.12 22.62 47.59
C LEU A 288 46.19 21.91 48.94
N SER A 289 45.39 20.86 49.13
CA SER A 289 45.44 20.03 50.34
C SER A 289 46.81 19.36 50.51
N SER A 290 47.40 18.87 49.41
CA SER A 290 48.75 18.28 49.41
C SER A 290 49.85 19.30 49.74
N ILE A 291 49.70 20.56 49.33
CA ILE A 291 50.60 21.66 49.69
C ILE A 291 50.44 22.00 51.18
N SER A 292 49.21 22.15 51.64
CA SER A 292 48.92 22.49 53.04
C SER A 292 49.30 21.40 54.03
N GLY A 293 49.31 20.13 53.63
CA GLY A 293 49.76 19.01 54.47
C GLY A 293 51.28 18.77 54.45
N LYS A 294 52.02 19.47 53.58
CA LYS A 294 53.50 19.42 53.51
C LYS A 294 54.18 20.64 54.15
N LEU A 295 53.41 21.67 54.49
CA LEU A 295 53.81 22.84 55.29
C LEU A 295 53.61 22.53 56.77
#